data_AF-A0A4R1PZH8-F1
#
_entry.id   AF-A0A4R1PZH8-F1
#
_cell.length_a   1.000
_cell.length_b   1.000
_cell.length_c   1.000
_cell.angle_alpha   90.00
_cell.angle_beta   90.00
_cell.angle_gamma   90.00
#
_symmetry.space_group_name_H-M   'P 1'
#
loop_
_entity.id
_entity.type
_entity.pdbx_description
1 polymer ?
#
loop_
_entity_poly.entity_id
_entity_poly.type
_entity_poly.pdbx_seq_one_letter_code
_entity_poly.pdbx_strand_id
1 'polypeptide(L)'
;MRNKSQSTIAIIVVLVVAIAAGAYLLLRSPAPKPMPAPVPAPTEPQTPTPAQPEPIAGVPQFNKSKYTSEPTIKVWRADKGVIESMKLETYVEGVIAQEMQPDWPLEALRAQAVASRTLTMSAIEAGTIRRLHNADVSTSKEELQAFAPQKVNDTVREAVRSTRGQILLYAGGLVNSIYSSHNGQIAATKEESFPKEIEHATPYFQPVTDNSNQYAPQNISSWSVKIPGSEVARAVGYSGKPGDITILQKGPSGRILFIGAGNKKVYGSDFRKAVGYDRLKSTLITEMTYDGSSFTFKGLGWGNGVGMSQWGAYAYAKNGAKAEEILKHYYVGADITKLWQ
;
A
#
# COMPACT_ATOMS: atom_id res chain seq x y z
N MET A 1 -82.97 46.59 -35.46
CA MET A 1 -81.85 47.37 -34.87
C MET A 1 -81.01 46.43 -34.00
N ARG A 2 -79.97 45.83 -34.58
CA ARG A 2 -79.13 44.81 -33.93
C ARG A 2 -77.82 45.44 -33.47
N ASN A 3 -77.81 45.65 -32.15
CA ASN A 3 -76.77 45.99 -31.18
C ASN A 3 -75.30 46.23 -31.64
N LYS A 4 -74.89 47.52 -31.65
CA LYS A 4 -73.49 47.99 -31.80
C LYS A 4 -72.55 47.56 -30.64
N SER A 5 -73.08 46.99 -29.56
CA SER A 5 -72.32 46.57 -28.37
C SER A 5 -71.39 45.36 -28.62
N GLN A 6 -71.74 44.45 -29.53
CA GLN A 6 -70.92 43.26 -29.79
C GLN A 6 -69.65 43.54 -30.61
N SER A 7 -69.66 44.60 -31.44
CA SER A 7 -68.50 44.96 -32.25
C SER A 7 -67.37 45.59 -31.42
N THR A 8 -67.70 46.36 -30.38
CA THR A 8 -66.70 47.01 -29.52
C THR A 8 -65.99 46.00 -28.61
N ILE A 9 -66.70 44.98 -28.11
CA ILE A 9 -66.12 43.91 -27.28
C ILE A 9 -65.19 43.03 -28.12
N ALA A 10 -65.57 42.71 -29.37
CA ALA A 10 -64.72 41.91 -30.26
C ALA A 10 -63.40 42.62 -30.60
N ILE A 11 -63.42 43.95 -30.81
CA ILE A 11 -62.22 44.73 -31.11
C ILE A 11 -61.27 44.81 -29.91
N ILE A 12 -61.80 44.94 -28.68
CA ILE A 12 -60.97 44.98 -27.46
C ILE A 12 -60.33 43.61 -27.18
N VAL A 13 -61.03 42.50 -27.41
CA VAL A 13 -60.46 41.14 -27.21
C VAL A 13 -59.34 40.86 -28.21
N VAL A 14 -59.49 41.26 -29.48
CA VAL A 14 -58.44 41.06 -30.50
C VAL A 14 -57.20 41.91 -30.20
N LEU A 15 -57.36 43.14 -29.71
CA LEU A 15 -56.23 44.00 -29.34
C LEU A 15 -55.47 43.49 -28.09
N VAL A 16 -56.17 42.97 -27.08
CA VAL A 16 -55.52 42.41 -25.88
C VAL A 16 -54.76 41.12 -26.21
N VAL A 17 -55.29 40.26 -27.08
CA VAL A 17 -54.59 39.04 -27.53
C VAL A 17 -53.37 39.38 -28.41
N ALA A 18 -53.44 40.40 -29.25
CA ALA A 18 -52.29 40.84 -30.07
C ALA A 18 -51.16 41.44 -29.22
N ILE A 19 -51.47 42.21 -28.18
CA ILE A 19 -50.47 42.79 -27.27
C ILE A 19 -49.82 41.69 -26.40
N ALA A 20 -50.60 40.71 -25.92
CA ALA A 20 -50.07 39.58 -25.15
C ALA A 20 -49.17 38.65 -26.00
N ALA A 21 -49.51 38.41 -27.27
CA ALA A 21 -48.68 37.62 -28.17
C ALA A 21 -47.38 38.35 -28.58
N GLY A 22 -47.45 39.68 -28.78
CA GLY A 22 -46.29 40.52 -29.08
C GLY A 22 -45.28 40.59 -27.92
N ALA A 23 -45.76 40.68 -26.67
CA ALA A 23 -44.89 40.67 -25.49
C ALA A 23 -44.23 39.30 -25.25
N TYR A 24 -44.91 38.19 -25.58
CA TYR A 24 -44.35 36.83 -25.44
C TYR A 24 -43.26 36.50 -26.48
N LEU A 25 -43.32 37.12 -27.66
CA LEU A 25 -42.29 36.94 -28.70
C LEU A 25 -41.00 37.72 -28.42
N LEU A 26 -41.05 38.80 -27.63
CA LEU A 26 -39.90 39.62 -27.25
C LEU A 26 -39.14 39.10 -26.01
N LEU A 27 -39.64 38.06 -25.34
CA LEU A 27 -39.02 37.43 -24.15
C LEU A 27 -38.35 36.08 -24.44
N ARG A 28 -38.21 35.69 -25.71
CA ARG A 28 -37.45 34.48 -26.07
C ARG A 28 -35.96 34.77 -26.04
N SER A 29 -35.24 34.11 -25.14
CA SER A 29 -33.78 34.04 -25.21
C SER A 29 -33.35 33.54 -26.60
N PRO A 30 -32.28 34.11 -27.20
CA PRO A 30 -31.81 33.65 -28.50
C PRO A 30 -31.48 32.14 -28.44
N ALA A 31 -31.82 31.43 -29.52
CA ALA A 31 -31.54 30.01 -29.63
C ALA A 31 -30.03 29.75 -29.42
N PRO A 32 -29.64 28.73 -28.63
CA PRO A 32 -28.24 28.37 -28.50
C PRO A 32 -27.67 28.01 -29.88
N LYS A 33 -26.44 28.46 -30.15
CA LYS A 33 -25.74 28.12 -31.39
C LYS A 33 -25.71 26.60 -31.58
N PRO A 34 -25.84 26.09 -32.82
CA PRO A 34 -25.71 24.67 -33.10
C PRO A 34 -24.38 24.15 -32.53
N MET A 35 -24.43 23.05 -31.77
CA MET A 35 -23.22 22.38 -31.33
C MET A 35 -22.44 21.89 -32.56
N PRO A 36 -21.10 21.99 -32.55
CA PRO A 36 -20.27 21.29 -33.53
C PRO A 36 -20.63 19.81 -33.55
N ALA A 37 -20.60 19.20 -34.74
CA ALA A 37 -20.81 17.76 -34.89
C ALA A 37 -19.85 16.99 -33.95
N PRO A 38 -20.26 15.81 -33.42
CA PRO A 38 -19.38 15.01 -32.58
C PRO A 38 -18.11 14.68 -33.36
N VAL A 39 -16.96 15.10 -32.83
CA VAL A 39 -15.67 14.59 -33.27
C VAL A 39 -15.71 13.07 -33.01
N PRO A 40 -15.32 12.21 -33.98
CA PRO A 40 -15.21 10.79 -33.72
C PRO A 40 -14.38 10.57 -32.45
N ALA A 41 -14.89 9.77 -31.52
CA ALA A 41 -14.15 9.44 -30.32
C ALA A 41 -12.75 8.98 -30.73
N PRO A 42 -11.67 9.51 -30.12
CA PRO A 42 -10.35 8.91 -30.30
C PRO A 42 -10.51 7.44 -29.92
N THR A 43 -10.04 6.55 -30.80
CA THR A 43 -9.95 5.13 -30.49
C THR A 43 -9.23 5.03 -29.15
N GLU A 44 -9.91 4.51 -28.13
CA GLU A 44 -9.27 4.26 -26.84
C GLU A 44 -7.96 3.53 -27.14
N PRO A 45 -6.81 3.99 -26.61
CA PRO A 45 -5.62 3.17 -26.63
C PRO A 45 -6.02 1.83 -26.03
N GLN A 46 -6.00 0.78 -26.84
CA GLN A 46 -6.16 -0.58 -26.33
C GLN A 46 -5.11 -0.71 -25.24
N THR A 47 -5.54 -0.74 -23.99
CA THR A 47 -4.64 -0.99 -22.87
C THR A 47 -4.02 -2.34 -23.20
N PRO A 48 -2.69 -2.46 -23.35
CA PRO A 48 -2.09 -3.76 -23.62
C PRO A 48 -2.60 -4.70 -22.55
N THR A 49 -3.23 -5.81 -22.96
CA THR A 49 -3.60 -6.90 -22.07
C THR A 49 -2.40 -7.11 -21.13
N PRO A 50 -2.56 -6.98 -19.79
CA PRO A 50 -1.43 -7.15 -18.89
C PRO A 50 -0.75 -8.46 -19.25
N ALA A 51 0.53 -8.40 -19.64
CA ALA A 51 1.29 -9.59 -19.97
C ALA A 51 1.13 -10.57 -18.80
N GLN A 52 0.77 -11.82 -19.09
CA GLN A 52 0.62 -12.81 -18.03
C GLN A 52 1.93 -12.89 -17.23
N PRO A 53 1.86 -13.00 -15.89
CA PRO A 53 3.04 -13.15 -15.06
C PRO A 53 3.93 -14.30 -15.55
N GLU A 54 5.20 -14.03 -15.83
CA GLU A 54 6.16 -15.05 -16.22
C GLU A 54 6.87 -15.64 -14.98
N PRO A 55 7.24 -16.93 -14.98
CA PRO A 55 8.02 -17.53 -13.90
C PRO A 55 9.33 -16.78 -13.66
N ILE A 56 9.65 -16.54 -12.38
CA ILE A 56 10.89 -15.86 -12.00
C ILE A 56 12.06 -16.85 -12.11
N ALA A 57 13.09 -16.48 -12.87
CA ALA A 57 14.28 -17.31 -13.04
C ALA A 57 14.92 -17.68 -11.69
N GLY A 58 15.15 -18.97 -11.47
CA GLY A 58 15.74 -19.52 -10.24
C GLY A 58 14.74 -19.73 -9.10
N VAL A 59 13.50 -19.22 -9.19
CA VAL A 59 12.46 -19.47 -8.18
C VAL A 59 11.73 -20.77 -8.50
N PRO A 60 11.77 -21.79 -7.62
CA PRO A 60 11.06 -23.03 -7.86
C PRO A 60 9.54 -22.84 -7.78
N GLN A 61 8.82 -23.68 -8.51
CA GLN A 61 7.37 -23.78 -8.39
C GLN A 61 7.00 -24.25 -6.98
N PHE A 62 5.98 -23.63 -6.39
CA PHE A 62 5.57 -23.95 -5.04
C PHE A 62 4.91 -25.34 -4.99
N ASN A 63 5.47 -26.25 -4.19
CA ASN A 63 4.93 -27.60 -4.04
C ASN A 63 3.69 -27.60 -3.13
N LYS A 64 2.52 -27.36 -3.73
CA LYS A 64 1.22 -27.35 -3.05
C LYS A 64 0.90 -28.67 -2.34
N SER A 65 1.39 -29.81 -2.85
CA SER A 65 1.11 -31.13 -2.26
C SER A 65 1.71 -31.32 -0.85
N LYS A 66 2.70 -30.50 -0.46
CA LYS A 66 3.26 -30.47 0.90
C LYS A 66 2.26 -29.93 1.94
N TYR A 67 1.23 -29.21 1.51
CA TYR A 67 0.31 -28.46 2.38
C TYR A 67 -1.16 -28.75 2.06
N THR A 68 -1.53 -30.03 2.00
CA THR A 68 -2.94 -30.46 1.79
C THR A 68 -3.81 -30.33 3.03
N SER A 69 -3.21 -30.07 4.19
CA SER A 69 -3.89 -29.79 5.46
C SER A 69 -3.12 -28.73 6.25
N GLU A 70 -3.77 -28.10 7.23
CA GLU A 70 -3.14 -27.08 8.06
C GLU A 70 -1.94 -27.65 8.84
N PRO A 71 -0.71 -27.12 8.62
CA PRO A 71 0.47 -27.59 9.31
C PRO A 71 0.48 -27.16 10.78
N THR A 72 1.08 -28.00 11.62
CA THR A 72 1.56 -27.59 12.94
C THR A 72 3.00 -27.11 12.78
N ILE A 73 3.31 -25.93 13.29
CA ILE A 73 4.61 -25.26 13.15
C ILE A 73 5.30 -25.11 14.49
N LYS A 74 6.65 -25.16 14.47
CA LYS A 74 7.51 -24.80 15.61
C LYS A 74 7.75 -23.30 15.62
N VAL A 75 7.35 -22.63 16.68
CA VAL A 75 7.42 -21.18 16.83
C VAL A 75 8.46 -20.82 17.90
N TRP A 76 9.50 -20.10 17.50
CA TRP A 76 10.41 -19.47 18.45
C TRP A 76 9.73 -18.29 19.14
N ARG A 77 9.55 -18.40 20.45
CA ARG A 77 9.01 -17.38 21.36
C ARG A 77 10.14 -16.44 21.76
N ALA A 78 10.40 -15.41 20.97
CA ALA A 78 11.52 -14.50 21.20
C ALA A 78 11.49 -13.81 22.58
N ASP A 79 10.29 -13.59 23.13
CA ASP A 79 10.06 -13.00 24.46
C ASP A 79 10.37 -13.97 25.62
N LYS A 80 10.22 -15.28 25.39
CA LYS A 80 10.37 -16.32 26.42
C LYS A 80 11.65 -17.15 26.26
N GLY A 81 12.28 -17.11 25.09
CA GLY A 81 13.43 -17.96 24.78
C GLY A 81 13.11 -19.45 24.63
N VAL A 82 11.90 -19.81 24.17
CA VAL A 82 11.47 -21.21 24.03
C VAL A 82 10.84 -21.51 22.67
N ILE A 83 10.82 -22.78 22.26
CA ILE A 83 10.08 -23.23 21.08
C ILE A 83 8.74 -23.82 21.51
N GLU A 84 7.65 -23.32 20.94
CA GLU A 84 6.30 -23.84 21.14
C GLU A 84 5.75 -24.39 19.82
N SER A 85 4.99 -25.49 19.87
CA SER A 85 4.29 -26.02 18.69
C SER A 85 2.86 -25.48 18.66
N MET A 86 2.43 -24.91 17.54
CA MET A 86 1.05 -24.46 17.37
C MET A 86 0.56 -24.61 15.93
N LYS A 87 -0.76 -24.56 15.75
CA LYS A 87 -1.40 -24.55 14.45
C LYS A 87 -1.07 -23.26 13.69
N LEU A 88 -0.84 -23.36 12.39
CA LEU A 88 -0.44 -22.19 11.58
C LEU A 88 -1.49 -21.08 11.63
N GLU A 89 -2.78 -21.41 11.56
CA GLU A 89 -3.82 -20.38 11.61
C GLU A 89 -3.89 -19.71 12.99
N THR A 90 -3.64 -20.45 14.08
CA THR A 90 -3.50 -19.87 15.43
C THR A 90 -2.32 -18.91 15.52
N TYR A 91 -1.20 -19.24 14.86
CA TYR A 91 -0.07 -18.32 14.76
C TYR A 91 -0.45 -17.04 13.98
N VAL A 92 -1.13 -17.19 12.84
CA VAL A 92 -1.58 -16.06 12.01
C VAL A 92 -2.56 -15.14 12.76
N GLU A 93 -3.49 -15.68 13.57
CA GLU A 93 -4.37 -14.86 14.43
C GLU A 93 -3.55 -13.93 15.35
N GLY A 94 -2.55 -14.48 16.04
CA GLY A 94 -1.70 -13.70 16.94
C GLY A 94 -0.82 -12.69 16.21
N VAL A 95 -0.44 -12.97 14.95
CA VAL A 95 0.27 -12.00 14.10
C VAL A 95 -0.64 -10.83 13.75
N ILE A 96 -1.83 -11.10 13.18
CA ILE A 96 -2.76 -10.05 12.76
C ILE A 96 -3.14 -9.15 13.95
N ALA A 97 -3.41 -9.74 15.10
CA ALA A 97 -3.80 -9.00 16.30
C ALA A 97 -2.72 -8.05 16.84
N GLN A 98 -1.47 -8.22 16.41
CA GLN A 98 -0.36 -7.32 16.72
C GLN A 98 -0.02 -6.36 15.59
N GLU A 99 -0.13 -6.80 14.34
CA GLU A 99 0.23 -6.05 13.14
C GLU A 99 -0.83 -5.03 12.72
N MET A 100 -2.11 -5.33 12.95
CA MET A 100 -3.24 -4.42 12.71
C MET A 100 -4.05 -4.23 13.99
N GLN A 101 -4.87 -3.16 14.04
CA GLN A 101 -5.84 -3.07 15.13
C GLN A 101 -6.95 -4.11 14.92
N PRO A 102 -7.30 -4.91 15.95
CA PRO A 102 -8.28 -5.99 15.80
C PRO A 102 -9.71 -5.56 15.39
N ASP A 103 -10.05 -4.28 15.49
CA ASP A 103 -11.35 -3.70 15.13
C ASP A 103 -11.37 -3.04 13.74
N TRP A 104 -10.27 -3.14 12.97
CA TRP A 104 -10.20 -2.66 11.60
C TRP A 104 -11.19 -3.37 10.67
N PRO A 105 -11.53 -2.77 9.51
CA PRO A 105 -12.43 -3.36 8.53
C PRO A 105 -12.04 -4.81 8.20
N LEU A 106 -13.04 -5.69 8.18
CA LEU A 106 -12.83 -7.12 7.99
C LEU A 106 -12.03 -7.45 6.72
N GLU A 107 -12.25 -6.72 5.62
CA GLU A 107 -11.51 -6.93 4.36
C GLU A 107 -10.02 -6.55 4.48
N ALA A 108 -9.66 -5.56 5.31
CA ALA A 108 -8.26 -5.24 5.58
C ALA A 108 -7.59 -6.35 6.41
N LEU A 109 -8.29 -6.86 7.43
CA LEU A 109 -7.80 -7.99 8.24
C LEU A 109 -7.70 -9.28 7.42
N ARG A 110 -8.63 -9.52 6.49
CA ARG A 110 -8.57 -10.63 5.53
C ARG A 110 -7.35 -10.52 4.61
N ALA A 111 -7.07 -9.34 4.07
CA ALA A 111 -5.87 -9.10 3.28
C ALA A 111 -4.59 -9.37 4.11
N GLN A 112 -4.54 -8.86 5.34
CA GLN A 112 -3.44 -9.13 6.27
C GLN A 112 -3.29 -10.61 6.60
N ALA A 113 -4.37 -11.37 6.74
CA ALA A 113 -4.32 -12.80 6.99
C ALA A 113 -3.63 -13.54 5.84
N VAL A 114 -4.02 -13.27 4.60
CA VAL A 114 -3.39 -13.89 3.41
C VAL A 114 -1.93 -13.49 3.28
N ALA A 115 -1.61 -12.20 3.44
CA ALA A 115 -0.24 -11.70 3.38
C ALA A 115 0.65 -12.28 4.51
N SER A 116 0.15 -12.36 5.74
CA SER A 116 0.89 -12.90 6.89
C SER A 116 1.10 -14.40 6.77
N ARG A 117 0.09 -15.15 6.30
CA ARG A 117 0.20 -16.59 6.02
C ARG A 117 1.22 -16.87 4.94
N THR A 118 1.17 -16.11 3.85
CA THR A 118 2.12 -16.24 2.74
C THR A 118 3.55 -15.96 3.21
N LEU A 119 3.77 -14.89 3.98
CA LEU A 119 5.10 -14.54 4.52
C LEU A 119 5.62 -15.60 5.49
N THR A 120 4.74 -16.12 6.34
CA THR A 120 5.02 -17.26 7.24
C THR A 120 5.52 -18.47 6.44
N MET A 121 4.79 -18.86 5.39
CA MET A 121 5.18 -19.98 4.55
C MET A 121 6.47 -19.73 3.77
N SER A 122 6.69 -18.49 3.30
CA SER A 122 7.94 -18.09 2.63
C SER A 122 9.14 -18.25 3.56
N ALA A 123 9.02 -17.87 4.83
CA ALA A 123 10.07 -18.05 5.84
C ALA A 123 10.35 -19.53 6.14
N ILE A 124 9.31 -20.37 6.17
CA ILE A 124 9.43 -21.83 6.37
C ILE A 124 10.17 -22.48 5.20
N GLU A 125 9.79 -22.19 3.97
CA GLU A 125 10.45 -22.74 2.76
C GLU A 125 11.91 -22.26 2.66
N ALA A 126 12.17 -20.98 2.98
CA ALA A 126 13.52 -20.43 3.00
C ALA A 126 14.38 -20.98 4.15
N GLY A 127 13.76 -21.55 5.20
CA GLY A 127 14.44 -22.07 6.39
C GLY A 127 15.20 -21.01 7.20
N THR A 128 14.83 -19.73 7.08
CA THR A 128 15.55 -18.60 7.68
C THR A 128 15.57 -18.69 9.21
N ILE A 129 14.40 -18.90 9.81
CA ILE A 129 14.30 -19.05 11.27
C ILE A 129 14.89 -20.38 11.74
N ARG A 130 14.81 -21.43 10.92
CA ARG A 130 15.38 -22.75 11.23
C ARG A 130 16.89 -22.67 11.44
N ARG A 131 17.59 -21.85 10.64
CA ARG A 131 19.04 -21.63 10.77
C ARG A 131 19.42 -20.88 12.05
N LEU A 132 18.54 -20.03 12.58
CA LEU A 132 18.80 -19.22 13.76
C LEU A 132 18.42 -19.93 15.05
N HIS A 133 17.24 -20.55 15.07
CA HIS A 133 16.57 -20.99 16.31
C HIS A 133 16.10 -22.45 16.27
N ASN A 134 16.37 -23.20 15.20
CA ASN A 134 15.80 -24.55 14.98
C ASN A 134 14.25 -24.61 15.02
N ALA A 135 13.61 -23.47 14.74
CA ALA A 135 12.17 -23.27 14.65
C ALA A 135 11.74 -22.92 13.22
N ASP A 136 10.46 -23.08 12.92
CA ASP A 136 9.90 -22.80 11.59
C ASP A 136 9.66 -21.28 11.42
N VAL A 137 9.19 -20.60 12.47
CA VAL A 137 8.90 -19.16 12.49
C VAL A 137 9.24 -18.51 13.85
N SER A 138 9.28 -17.18 13.91
CA SER A 138 9.64 -16.39 15.10
C SER A 138 8.59 -15.31 15.38
N THR A 139 8.37 -15.02 16.68
CA THR A 139 7.50 -13.94 17.16
C THR A 139 8.19 -12.57 17.24
N SER A 140 9.46 -12.49 16.82
CA SER A 140 10.22 -11.24 16.77
C SER A 140 9.90 -10.46 15.48
N LYS A 141 9.55 -9.19 15.61
CA LYS A 141 9.32 -8.30 14.47
C LYS A 141 10.59 -8.01 13.66
N GLU A 142 11.76 -8.15 14.30
CA GLU A 142 13.07 -8.01 13.65
C GLU A 142 13.44 -9.24 12.82
N GLU A 143 12.88 -10.41 13.13
CA GLU A 143 13.18 -11.68 12.46
C GLU A 143 12.11 -12.10 11.46
N LEU A 144 10.84 -11.80 11.74
CA LEU A 144 9.73 -12.13 10.87
C LEU A 144 8.54 -11.18 11.03
N GLN A 145 7.71 -11.38 12.05
CA GLN A 145 6.43 -10.69 12.24
C GLN A 145 6.14 -10.56 13.74
N ALA A 146 5.49 -9.46 14.14
CA ALA A 146 5.10 -9.26 15.52
C ALA A 146 3.95 -10.20 15.91
N PHE A 147 3.83 -10.56 17.19
CA PHE A 147 2.86 -11.55 17.65
C PHE A 147 2.28 -11.18 19.03
N ALA A 148 0.95 -11.14 19.17
CA ALA A 148 0.25 -10.84 20.42
C ALA A 148 -1.10 -11.58 20.51
N PRO A 149 -1.12 -12.85 20.95
CA PRO A 149 -2.30 -13.70 20.93
C PRO A 149 -3.38 -13.22 21.90
N GLN A 150 -2.99 -12.50 22.95
CA GLN A 150 -3.90 -11.88 23.91
C GLN A 150 -4.76 -10.77 23.30
N LYS A 151 -4.43 -10.25 22.12
CA LYS A 151 -5.19 -9.21 21.42
C LYS A 151 -6.22 -9.79 20.42
N VAL A 152 -6.25 -11.11 20.23
CA VAL A 152 -7.14 -11.75 19.26
C VAL A 152 -8.60 -11.60 19.69
N ASN A 153 -9.42 -11.02 18.81
CA ASN A 153 -10.86 -10.89 18.97
C ASN A 153 -11.61 -11.70 17.89
N ASP A 154 -12.95 -11.66 17.91
CA ASP A 154 -13.77 -12.41 16.96
C ASP A 154 -13.62 -11.93 15.51
N THR A 155 -13.35 -10.64 15.29
CA THR A 155 -13.11 -10.10 13.93
C THR A 155 -11.81 -10.64 13.35
N VAL A 156 -10.74 -10.74 14.14
CA VAL A 156 -9.47 -11.37 13.73
C VAL A 156 -9.69 -12.86 13.44
N ARG A 157 -10.37 -13.60 14.32
CA ARG A 157 -10.70 -15.01 14.08
C ARG A 157 -11.50 -15.20 12.80
N GLU A 158 -12.48 -14.34 12.55
CA GLU A 158 -13.29 -14.38 11.31
C GLU A 158 -12.44 -14.09 10.08
N ALA A 159 -11.53 -13.11 10.13
CA ALA A 159 -10.62 -12.79 9.03
C ALA A 159 -9.72 -13.99 8.68
N VAL A 160 -9.14 -14.65 9.69
CA VAL A 160 -8.31 -15.84 9.51
C VAL A 160 -9.13 -17.01 9.00
N ARG A 161 -10.29 -17.29 9.61
CA ARG A 161 -11.18 -18.39 9.24
C ARG A 161 -11.67 -18.27 7.79
N SER A 162 -12.15 -17.09 7.39
CA SER A 162 -12.69 -16.86 6.05
C SER A 162 -11.63 -16.85 4.95
N THR A 163 -10.34 -16.68 5.30
CA THR A 163 -9.20 -16.75 4.37
C THR A 163 -8.32 -17.98 4.60
N ARG A 164 -8.83 -18.96 5.35
CA ARG A 164 -8.07 -20.14 5.76
C ARG A 164 -7.44 -20.84 4.57
N GLY A 165 -6.15 -21.11 4.68
CA GLY A 165 -5.34 -21.73 3.64
C GLY A 165 -5.11 -20.90 2.37
N GLN A 166 -5.53 -19.64 2.31
CA GLN A 166 -5.26 -18.77 1.16
C GLN A 166 -3.86 -18.14 1.27
N ILE A 167 -3.11 -18.22 0.18
CA ILE A 167 -1.77 -17.64 0.01
C ILE A 167 -1.61 -16.94 -1.34
N LEU A 168 -0.51 -16.19 -1.52
CA LEU A 168 -0.15 -15.55 -2.78
C LEU A 168 0.93 -16.34 -3.53
N LEU A 169 0.68 -16.60 -4.81
CA LEU A 169 1.67 -17.13 -5.75
C LEU A 169 1.86 -16.16 -6.92
N TYR A 170 3.09 -15.98 -7.38
CA TYR A 170 3.40 -15.24 -8.61
C TYR A 170 3.94 -16.23 -9.64
N ALA A 171 3.22 -16.41 -10.76
CA ALA A 171 3.56 -17.40 -11.78
C ALA A 171 3.90 -18.79 -11.19
N GLY A 172 3.11 -19.20 -10.18
CA GLY A 172 3.25 -20.47 -9.45
C GLY A 172 4.40 -20.55 -8.42
N GLY A 173 5.28 -19.54 -8.34
CA GLY A 173 6.27 -19.38 -7.28
C GLY A 173 5.68 -18.73 -6.03
N LEU A 174 6.15 -19.11 -4.83
CA LEU A 174 5.66 -18.53 -3.57
C LEU A 174 6.12 -17.07 -3.42
N VAL A 175 5.19 -16.16 -3.14
CA VAL A 175 5.49 -14.74 -2.93
C VAL A 175 6.14 -14.54 -1.55
N ASN A 176 7.20 -13.72 -1.46
CA ASN A 176 7.64 -13.18 -0.17
C ASN A 176 6.81 -11.93 0.11
N SER A 177 5.66 -12.09 0.76
CA SER A 177 4.63 -11.05 0.90
C SER A 177 4.93 -10.07 2.04
N ILE A 178 6.05 -9.36 1.92
CA ILE A 178 6.41 -8.24 2.81
C ILE A 178 5.27 -7.21 2.81
N TYR A 179 5.06 -6.59 3.96
CA TYR A 179 4.13 -5.49 4.15
C TYR A 179 4.76 -4.44 5.08
N SER A 180 4.12 -3.28 5.19
CA SER A 180 4.58 -2.18 6.03
C SER A 180 3.40 -1.38 6.58
N SER A 181 3.63 -0.56 7.62
CA SER A 181 2.56 0.20 8.24
C SER A 181 1.93 1.21 7.28
N HIS A 182 2.77 1.97 6.57
CA HIS A 182 2.32 3.06 5.71
C HIS A 182 3.36 3.35 4.62
N ASN A 183 3.01 3.17 3.35
CA ASN A 183 3.99 3.30 2.27
C ASN A 183 4.29 4.76 1.87
N GLY A 184 3.45 5.72 2.28
CA GLY A 184 3.74 7.15 2.14
C GLY A 184 3.29 7.71 0.78
N GLN A 185 2.18 7.20 0.25
CA GLN A 185 1.54 7.49 -1.05
C GLN A 185 1.95 6.58 -2.21
N ILE A 186 3.04 5.83 -2.08
CA ILE A 186 3.51 4.92 -3.13
C ILE A 186 4.28 3.75 -2.50
N ALA A 187 4.01 2.53 -2.96
CA ALA A 187 4.77 1.35 -2.57
C ALA A 187 6.20 1.40 -3.15
N ALA A 188 7.12 0.73 -2.48
CA ALA A 188 8.53 0.66 -2.85
C ALA A 188 8.82 -0.65 -3.59
N THR A 189 9.83 -0.62 -4.46
CA THR A 189 10.44 -1.87 -4.93
C THR A 189 11.27 -2.51 -3.82
N LYS A 190 11.64 -3.78 -3.97
CA LYS A 190 12.46 -4.47 -2.96
C LYS A 190 13.86 -3.86 -2.87
N GLU A 191 14.43 -3.41 -3.98
CA GLU A 191 15.74 -2.76 -4.09
C GLU A 191 15.82 -1.48 -3.26
N GLU A 192 14.72 -0.74 -3.12
CA GLU A 192 14.68 0.50 -2.35
C GLU A 192 14.78 0.28 -0.83
N SER A 193 14.45 -0.92 -0.35
CA SER A 193 14.36 -1.21 1.10
C SER A 193 15.28 -2.32 1.57
N PHE A 194 15.46 -3.36 0.75
CA PHE A 194 16.21 -4.55 1.06
C PHE A 194 17.24 -4.88 -0.04
N PRO A 195 18.11 -3.92 -0.45
CA PRO A 195 19.02 -4.08 -1.59
C PRO A 195 20.04 -5.22 -1.43
N LYS A 196 20.25 -5.72 -0.20
CA LYS A 196 21.17 -6.82 0.12
C LYS A 196 20.46 -8.17 0.25
N GLU A 197 19.13 -8.22 0.08
CA GLU A 197 18.30 -9.41 0.31
C GLU A 197 17.50 -9.78 -0.95
N ILE A 198 18.13 -9.65 -2.12
CA ILE A 198 17.54 -9.93 -3.43
C ILE A 198 18.31 -11.07 -4.07
N GLU A 199 17.87 -12.29 -3.76
CA GLU A 199 18.38 -13.51 -4.39
C GLU A 199 17.81 -13.67 -5.82
N HIS A 200 16.53 -13.31 -5.99
CA HIS A 200 15.81 -13.35 -7.26
C HIS A 200 15.03 -12.06 -7.46
N ALA A 201 14.69 -11.76 -8.72
CA ALA A 201 13.82 -10.64 -9.05
C ALA A 201 12.46 -10.76 -8.34
N THR A 202 11.90 -9.63 -7.92
CA THR A 202 10.58 -9.58 -7.26
C THR A 202 9.62 -8.70 -8.06
N PRO A 203 9.19 -9.13 -9.26
CA PRO A 203 8.34 -8.33 -10.15
C PRO A 203 6.95 -8.03 -9.56
N TYR A 204 6.52 -8.77 -8.53
CA TYR A 204 5.30 -8.48 -7.78
C TYR A 204 5.41 -7.27 -6.83
N PHE A 205 6.61 -6.72 -6.61
CA PHE A 205 6.82 -5.48 -5.85
C PHE A 205 7.03 -4.28 -6.78
N GLN A 206 5.91 -3.73 -7.25
CA GLN A 206 5.89 -2.54 -8.10
C GLN A 206 5.56 -1.27 -7.31
N PRO A 207 5.99 -0.09 -7.79
CA PRO A 207 5.69 1.18 -7.15
C PRO A 207 4.25 1.62 -7.44
N VAL A 208 3.28 0.90 -6.87
CA VAL A 208 1.85 1.20 -6.98
C VAL A 208 1.44 2.33 -6.06
N THR A 209 0.40 3.07 -6.43
CA THR A 209 -0.15 4.15 -5.59
C THR A 209 -0.67 3.61 -4.27
N ASP A 210 -0.64 4.42 -3.21
CA ASP A 210 -1.10 4.05 -1.88
C ASP A 210 -2.01 5.14 -1.30
N ASN A 211 -3.24 4.80 -0.93
CA ASN A 211 -4.23 5.73 -0.38
C ASN A 211 -4.22 5.80 1.15
N SER A 212 -3.20 5.22 1.81
CA SER A 212 -3.02 5.20 3.27
C SER A 212 -3.20 6.57 3.96
N ASN A 213 -2.79 7.67 3.32
CA ASN A 213 -2.95 9.03 3.82
C ASN A 213 -4.40 9.44 4.11
N GLN A 214 -5.39 8.79 3.51
CA GLN A 214 -6.81 9.14 3.70
C GLN A 214 -7.26 8.94 5.16
N TYR A 215 -6.69 7.96 5.86
CA TYR A 215 -7.11 7.57 7.20
C TYR A 215 -5.98 7.44 8.21
N ALA A 216 -4.73 7.37 7.77
CA ALA A 216 -3.61 7.26 8.67
C ALA A 216 -3.45 8.51 9.56
N PRO A 217 -3.22 8.33 10.87
CA PRO A 217 -2.92 9.44 11.77
C PRO A 217 -1.73 10.26 11.28
N GLN A 218 -1.75 11.57 11.54
CA GLN A 218 -0.72 12.50 11.03
C GLN A 218 0.70 12.11 11.43
N ASN A 219 0.88 11.57 12.64
CA ASN A 219 2.17 11.10 13.16
C ASN A 219 2.67 9.79 12.51
N ILE A 220 1.84 9.12 11.72
CA ILE A 220 2.19 7.96 10.90
C ILE A 220 2.40 8.38 9.44
N SER A 221 1.49 9.21 8.91
CA SER A 221 1.50 9.62 7.51
C SER A 221 2.67 10.54 7.16
N SER A 222 3.09 11.40 8.09
CA SER A 222 4.19 12.33 7.90
C SER A 222 5.01 12.50 9.18
N TRP A 223 6.26 12.95 9.02
CA TRP A 223 7.15 13.13 10.14
C TRP A 223 8.25 14.15 9.83
N SER A 224 8.80 14.73 10.89
CA SER A 224 10.02 15.53 10.83
C SER A 224 10.94 15.13 11.98
N VAL A 225 12.24 15.07 11.70
CA VAL A 225 13.27 14.78 12.70
C VAL A 225 14.48 15.67 12.45
N LYS A 226 15.01 16.24 13.55
CA LYS A 226 16.27 16.97 13.55
C LYS A 226 17.37 16.06 14.10
N ILE A 227 18.47 15.94 13.36
CA ILE A 227 19.57 15.01 13.65
C ILE A 227 20.88 15.80 13.61
N PRO A 228 21.73 15.74 14.64
CA PRO A 228 23.05 16.39 14.60
C PRO A 228 23.85 15.96 13.37
N GLY A 229 24.55 16.91 12.74
CA GLY A 229 25.36 16.64 11.54
C GLY A 229 26.42 15.56 11.78
N SER A 230 27.02 15.54 12.97
CA SER A 230 27.96 14.50 13.39
C SER A 230 27.35 13.10 13.42
N GLU A 231 26.07 12.98 13.77
CA GLU A 231 25.36 11.70 13.77
C GLU A 231 25.04 11.23 12.35
N VAL A 232 24.60 12.14 11.46
CA VAL A 232 24.40 11.83 10.04
C VAL A 232 25.73 11.42 9.38
N ALA A 233 26.81 12.15 9.66
CA ALA A 233 28.14 11.84 9.18
C ALA A 233 28.62 10.45 9.65
N ARG A 234 28.41 10.12 10.92
CA ARG A 234 28.69 8.78 11.47
C ARG A 234 27.85 7.69 10.79
N ALA A 235 26.56 7.92 10.55
CA ALA A 235 25.68 6.97 9.88
C ALA A 235 26.07 6.72 8.42
N VAL A 236 26.64 7.73 7.74
CA VAL A 236 27.19 7.61 6.37
C VAL A 236 28.64 7.07 6.37
N GLY A 237 29.33 7.13 7.51
CA GLY A 237 30.75 6.84 7.61
C GLY A 237 31.64 7.90 6.95
N TYR A 238 31.18 9.16 6.93
CA TYR A 238 31.86 10.31 6.35
C TYR A 238 32.55 11.17 7.42
N SER A 239 33.78 11.59 7.17
CA SER A 239 34.62 12.37 8.11
C SER A 239 34.82 13.83 7.71
N GLY A 240 34.27 14.27 6.58
CA GLY A 240 34.32 15.66 6.14
C GLY A 240 33.24 16.53 6.79
N LYS A 241 32.90 17.65 6.14
CA LYS A 241 31.88 18.57 6.67
C LYS A 241 30.50 17.92 6.52
N PRO A 242 29.70 17.75 7.59
CA PRO A 242 28.41 17.08 7.48
C PRO A 242 27.50 17.64 6.40
N GLY A 243 27.50 18.97 6.18
CA GLY A 243 26.70 19.64 5.15
C GLY A 243 26.99 19.21 3.71
N ASP A 244 28.09 18.52 3.44
CA ASP A 244 28.40 17.97 2.11
C ASP A 244 27.58 16.70 1.80
N ILE A 245 26.93 16.11 2.82
CA ILE A 245 26.10 14.91 2.68
C ILE A 245 24.79 15.25 1.99
N THR A 246 24.52 14.55 0.89
CA THR A 246 23.33 14.72 0.06
C THR A 246 22.68 13.38 -0.27
N ILE A 247 21.42 13.43 -0.69
CA ILE A 247 20.74 12.29 -1.31
C ILE A 247 21.33 12.11 -2.71
N LEU A 248 22.06 11.02 -2.93
CA LEU A 248 22.76 10.75 -4.18
C LEU A 248 21.85 10.12 -5.24
N GLN A 249 20.88 9.31 -4.81
CA GLN A 249 19.97 8.63 -5.72
C GLN A 249 18.65 8.29 -5.03
N LYS A 250 17.55 8.46 -5.75
CA LYS A 250 16.22 7.97 -5.38
C LYS A 250 15.79 6.83 -6.30
N GLY A 251 15.01 5.90 -5.78
CA GLY A 251 14.39 4.82 -6.55
C GLY A 251 13.04 5.23 -7.13
N PRO A 252 12.34 4.28 -7.79
CA PRO A 252 11.07 4.54 -8.47
C PRO A 252 9.97 5.10 -7.56
N SER A 253 9.95 4.76 -6.27
CA SER A 253 8.98 5.29 -5.32
C SER A 253 9.37 6.68 -4.77
N GLY A 254 10.53 7.21 -5.14
CA GLY A 254 11.11 8.43 -4.58
C GLY A 254 11.84 8.20 -3.25
N ARG A 255 11.90 6.97 -2.76
CA ARG A 255 12.71 6.59 -1.58
C ARG A 255 14.20 6.72 -1.89
N ILE A 256 14.98 7.05 -0.88
CA ILE A 256 16.43 7.17 -1.03
C ILE A 256 17.03 5.78 -1.28
N LEU A 257 17.66 5.60 -2.44
CA LEU A 257 18.51 4.44 -2.72
C LEU A 257 19.88 4.62 -2.11
N PHE A 258 20.46 5.81 -2.29
CA PHE A 258 21.80 6.13 -1.80
C PHE A 258 21.88 7.54 -1.21
N ILE A 259 22.63 7.65 -0.12
CA ILE A 259 22.99 8.91 0.55
C ILE A 259 24.50 8.91 0.81
N GLY A 260 25.14 10.07 0.70
CA GLY A 260 26.59 10.14 0.83
C GLY A 260 27.22 11.49 0.49
N ALA A 261 28.56 11.51 0.56
CA ALA A 261 29.42 12.64 0.22
C ALA A 261 30.82 12.12 -0.15
N GLY A 262 31.50 12.80 -1.09
CA GLY A 262 32.83 12.40 -1.55
C GLY A 262 32.86 10.95 -2.05
N ASN A 263 33.74 10.13 -1.47
CA ASN A 263 33.84 8.71 -1.79
C ASN A 263 32.95 7.79 -0.93
N LYS A 264 32.12 8.36 -0.03
CA LYS A 264 31.21 7.59 0.82
C LYS A 264 29.83 7.55 0.19
N LYS A 265 29.29 6.34 0.10
CA LYS A 265 27.97 6.03 -0.44
C LYS A 265 27.40 4.87 0.36
N VAL A 266 26.25 5.06 0.99
CA VAL A 266 25.54 4.01 1.74
C VAL A 266 24.12 3.88 1.24
N TYR A 267 23.53 2.69 1.38
CA TYR A 267 22.12 2.50 1.06
C TYR A 267 21.24 3.32 2.00
N GLY A 268 20.13 3.84 1.48
CA GLY A 268 19.14 4.53 2.30
C GLY A 268 18.59 3.68 3.44
N SER A 269 18.45 2.38 3.22
CA SER A 269 18.04 1.40 4.23
C SER A 269 19.07 1.23 5.36
N ASP A 270 20.36 1.18 5.03
CA ASP A 270 21.45 1.14 6.03
C ASP A 270 21.51 2.44 6.82
N PHE A 271 21.36 3.60 6.15
CA PHE A 271 21.30 4.90 6.81
C PHE A 271 20.13 4.98 7.79
N ARG A 272 18.93 4.56 7.36
CA ARG A 272 17.74 4.50 8.21
C ARG A 272 17.97 3.63 9.45
N LYS A 273 18.59 2.45 9.26
CA LYS A 273 18.95 1.55 10.37
C LYS A 273 19.92 2.21 11.34
N ALA A 274 20.95 2.89 10.84
CA ALA A 274 21.96 3.56 11.67
C ALA A 274 21.40 4.75 12.47
N VAL A 275 20.43 5.49 11.91
CA VAL A 275 19.71 6.58 12.61
C VAL A 275 18.68 6.06 13.61
N GLY A 276 18.07 4.92 13.29
CA GLY A 276 17.01 4.28 14.09
C GLY A 276 15.63 4.43 13.43
N TYR A 277 14.89 3.31 13.40
CA TYR A 277 13.62 3.21 12.68
C TYR A 277 12.48 4.07 13.24
N ASP A 278 12.53 4.46 14.51
CA ASP A 278 11.53 5.34 15.14
C ASP A 278 11.80 6.83 14.90
N ARG A 279 13.06 7.18 14.60
CA ARG A 279 13.50 8.56 14.31
C ARG A 279 13.37 8.86 12.82
N LEU A 280 13.93 8.00 11.98
CA LEU A 280 13.79 8.05 10.52
C LEU A 280 12.75 7.01 10.10
N LYS A 281 11.48 7.38 10.19
CA LYS A 281 10.35 6.44 10.03
C LYS A 281 10.26 5.79 8.66
N SER A 282 10.79 6.42 7.63
CA SER A 282 10.89 5.86 6.28
C SER A 282 12.10 6.42 5.54
N THR A 283 12.39 5.87 4.36
CA THR A 283 13.36 6.42 3.40
C THR A 283 12.71 7.34 2.36
N LEU A 284 11.40 7.62 2.49
CA LEU A 284 10.68 8.52 1.59
C LEU A 284 10.80 9.96 2.10
N ILE A 285 11.94 10.57 1.77
CA ILE A 285 12.31 11.93 2.21
C ILE A 285 11.78 12.97 1.23
N THR A 286 10.94 13.87 1.72
CA THR A 286 10.40 15.01 0.98
C THR A 286 11.27 16.26 1.14
N GLU A 287 11.95 16.42 2.28
CA GLU A 287 12.83 17.54 2.56
C GLU A 287 14.06 17.10 3.37
N MET A 288 15.24 17.62 3.01
CA MET A 288 16.48 17.48 3.74
C MET A 288 17.21 18.82 3.73
N THR A 289 17.36 19.45 4.89
CA THR A 289 18.03 20.76 5.03
C THR A 289 19.10 20.69 6.12
N TYR A 290 20.17 21.47 5.99
CA TYR A 290 21.26 21.57 6.97
C TYR A 290 21.41 23.02 7.43
N ASP A 291 21.40 23.25 8.74
CA ASP A 291 21.47 24.59 9.34
C ASP A 291 22.89 25.03 9.76
N GLY A 292 23.91 24.25 9.39
CA GLY A 292 25.28 24.45 9.86
C GLY A 292 25.65 23.58 11.06
N SER A 293 24.66 23.04 11.78
CA SER A 293 24.86 22.14 12.94
C SER A 293 24.17 20.79 12.79
N SER A 294 22.96 20.79 12.23
CA SER A 294 22.04 19.66 12.23
C SER A 294 21.28 19.57 10.92
N PHE A 295 20.95 18.34 10.54
CA PHE A 295 20.02 18.08 9.46
C PHE A 295 18.59 18.06 9.97
N THR A 296 17.67 18.69 9.24
CA THR A 296 16.23 18.46 9.38
C THR A 296 15.77 17.61 8.21
N PHE A 297 15.20 16.45 8.52
CA PHE A 297 14.55 15.58 7.57
C PHE A 297 13.03 15.70 7.73
N LYS A 298 12.31 15.77 6.61
CA LYS A 298 10.87 15.55 6.55
C LYS A 298 10.60 14.40 5.60
N GLY A 299 9.62 13.57 5.94
CA GLY A 299 9.27 12.42 5.13
C GLY A 299 7.85 11.95 5.35
N LEU A 300 7.49 10.93 4.57
CA LEU A 300 6.15 10.35 4.54
C LEU A 300 6.18 8.86 4.87
N GLY A 301 5.12 8.41 5.51
CA GLY A 301 4.90 7.02 5.89
C GLY A 301 5.84 6.48 6.96
N TRP A 302 5.63 5.21 7.29
CA TRP A 302 6.33 4.47 8.34
C TRP A 302 6.55 3.04 7.87
N GLY A 303 7.82 2.65 7.78
CA GLY A 303 8.21 1.30 7.41
C GLY A 303 9.07 1.24 6.16
N ASN A 304 9.33 0.01 5.72
CA ASN A 304 10.09 -0.26 4.51
C ASN A 304 9.36 0.27 3.26
N GLY A 305 8.03 0.21 3.21
CA GLY A 305 7.22 0.66 2.08
C GLY A 305 7.00 -0.41 1.00
N VAL A 306 7.56 -1.61 1.15
CA VAL A 306 7.44 -2.70 0.18
C VAL A 306 6.15 -3.48 0.42
N GLY A 307 5.47 -3.82 -0.68
CA GLY A 307 4.24 -4.61 -0.65
C GLY A 307 3.07 -3.87 0.00
N MET A 308 2.24 -4.62 0.74
CA MET A 308 0.98 -4.09 1.26
C MET A 308 1.21 -3.03 2.36
N SER A 309 0.58 -1.86 2.18
CA SER A 309 0.44 -0.84 3.21
C SER A 309 -0.71 -1.22 4.14
N GLN A 310 -0.48 -1.34 5.45
CA GLN A 310 -1.55 -1.69 6.42
C GLN A 310 -2.62 -0.59 6.45
N TRP A 311 -2.22 0.69 6.54
CA TRP A 311 -3.15 1.81 6.46
C TRP A 311 -3.79 1.98 5.09
N GLY A 312 -3.10 1.55 4.03
CA GLY A 312 -3.68 1.50 2.69
C GLY A 312 -4.74 0.42 2.54
N ALA A 313 -4.49 -0.80 3.06
CA ALA A 313 -5.49 -1.85 3.15
C ALA A 313 -6.73 -1.40 3.94
N TYR A 314 -6.53 -0.67 5.05
CA TYR A 314 -7.61 -0.03 5.79
C TYR A 314 -8.41 0.94 4.91
N ALA A 315 -7.72 1.83 4.19
CA ALA A 315 -8.33 2.83 3.33
C ALA A 315 -9.14 2.20 2.18
N TYR A 316 -8.54 1.25 1.45
CA TYR A 316 -9.23 0.50 0.40
C TYR A 316 -10.46 -0.25 0.95
N ALA A 317 -10.34 -0.92 2.10
CA ALA A 317 -11.47 -1.60 2.72
C ALA A 317 -12.58 -0.64 3.17
N LYS A 318 -12.24 0.54 3.70
CA LYS A 318 -13.22 1.60 4.01
C LYS A 318 -13.93 2.14 2.77
N ASN A 319 -13.25 2.13 1.63
CA ASN A 319 -13.81 2.50 0.33
C ASN A 319 -14.49 1.32 -0.39
N GLY A 320 -14.69 0.18 0.28
CA GLY A 320 -15.50 -0.93 -0.21
C GLY A 320 -14.73 -2.06 -0.92
N ALA A 321 -13.41 -1.93 -1.09
CA ALA A 321 -12.59 -2.96 -1.74
C ALA A 321 -12.55 -4.26 -0.90
N LYS A 322 -12.56 -5.39 -1.58
CA LYS A 322 -12.36 -6.72 -1.00
C LYS A 322 -10.88 -7.03 -0.79
N ALA A 323 -10.61 -7.98 0.10
CA ALA A 323 -9.26 -8.44 0.38
C ALA A 323 -8.50 -8.84 -0.89
N GLU A 324 -9.17 -9.49 -1.85
CA GLU A 324 -8.56 -9.87 -3.12
C GLU A 324 -8.09 -8.66 -3.94
N GLU A 325 -8.91 -7.61 -4.02
CA GLU A 325 -8.56 -6.39 -4.75
C GLU A 325 -7.39 -5.66 -4.08
N ILE A 326 -7.39 -5.62 -2.74
CA ILE A 326 -6.29 -5.04 -1.96
C ILE A 326 -4.99 -5.81 -2.23
N LEU A 327 -5.02 -7.14 -2.18
CA LEU A 327 -3.83 -7.98 -2.38
C LEU A 327 -3.28 -7.86 -3.80
N LYS A 328 -4.15 -7.92 -4.82
CA LYS A 328 -3.74 -7.79 -6.23
C LYS A 328 -3.19 -6.41 -6.58
N HIS A 329 -3.65 -5.37 -5.87
CA HIS A 329 -3.10 -4.02 -6.00
C HIS A 329 -1.64 -3.95 -5.51
N TYR A 330 -1.33 -4.48 -4.32
CA TYR A 330 0.01 -4.38 -3.73
C TYR A 330 1.01 -5.46 -4.18
N TYR A 331 0.52 -6.65 -4.54
CA TYR A 331 1.33 -7.77 -5.02
C TYR A 331 1.02 -8.03 -6.49
N VAL A 332 1.57 -7.19 -7.36
CA VAL A 332 1.15 -7.09 -8.77
C VAL A 332 1.38 -8.41 -9.50
N GLY A 333 0.33 -8.93 -10.14
CA GLY A 333 0.36 -10.20 -10.87
C GLY A 333 0.41 -11.45 -9.99
N ALA A 334 0.25 -11.31 -8.67
CA ALA A 334 0.09 -12.47 -7.78
C ALA A 334 -1.36 -12.96 -7.76
N ASP A 335 -1.52 -14.28 -7.72
CA ASP A 335 -2.80 -14.96 -7.60
C ASP A 335 -3.01 -15.51 -6.19
N ILE A 336 -4.26 -15.48 -5.74
CA ILE A 336 -4.66 -16.10 -4.47
C ILE A 336 -4.92 -17.58 -4.73
N THR A 337 -4.19 -18.44 -4.03
CA THR A 337 -4.32 -19.90 -4.10
C THR A 337 -4.74 -20.43 -2.74
N LYS A 338 -5.76 -21.30 -2.72
CA LYS A 338 -6.20 -22.01 -1.52
C LYS A 338 -5.53 -23.38 -1.43
N LEU A 339 -4.91 -23.67 -0.29
CA LEU A 339 -4.15 -24.91 -0.05
C LEU A 339 -4.89 -25.92 0.83
N TRP A 340 -5.57 -25.44 1.88
CA TRP A 340 -6.34 -26.28 2.81
C TRP A 340 -7.65 -25.60 3.22
N GLN A 341 -8.51 -26.38 3.88
CA GLN A 341 -9.77 -25.94 4.49
C GLN A 341 -9.64 -25.83 6.00
#